data_AF-A0A960R5L9-F1
#
_entry.id   AF-A0A960R5L9-F1
#
_cell.length_a   1.000
_cell.length_b   1.000
_cell.length_c   1.000
_cell.angle_alpha   90.00
_cell.angle_beta   90.00
_cell.angle_gamma   90.00
#
_symmetry.space_group_name_H-M   'P 1'
#
loop_
_entity.id
_entity.type
_entity.pdbx_description
1 polymer ?
#
loop_
_entity_poly.entity_id
_entity_poly.type
_entity_poly.pdbx_seq_one_letter_code
_entity_poly.pdbx_strand_id
1 'polypeptide(L)'
;MVRTQIQLPDEVFARAKKLCEAREISMAELARRGIEYLLNVYAPEPSTAGDWRPPRPRDLGWKGLSHEAIKAQAQMTSTELTHAAAEPNDSSAD
;
A
#
# COMPACT_ATOMS: atom_id res chain seq x y z
N MET A 1 25.24 -16.80 7.54
CA MET A 1 24.38 -17.93 7.10
C MET A 1 24.68 -19.12 7.98
N VAL A 2 23.66 -19.87 8.40
CA VAL A 2 23.81 -21.12 9.17
C VAL A 2 23.81 -22.30 8.21
N ARG A 3 24.73 -23.25 8.37
CA ARG A 3 24.75 -24.48 7.58
C ARG A 3 23.71 -25.46 8.12
N THR A 4 22.78 -25.86 7.27
CA THR A 4 21.72 -26.82 7.61
C THR A 4 21.74 -27.97 6.62
N GLN A 5 21.56 -29.19 7.10
CA GLN A 5 21.33 -30.38 6.28
C GLN A 5 19.84 -30.75 6.35
N ILE A 6 19.21 -30.91 5.19
CA ILE A 6 17.80 -31.30 5.07
C ILE A 6 17.70 -32.54 4.18
N GLN A 7 16.63 -33.31 4.36
CA GLN A 7 16.28 -34.42 3.47
C GLN A 7 15.10 -34.00 2.60
N LEU A 8 15.12 -34.43 1.34
CA LEU A 8 14.05 -34.18 0.38
C LEU A 8 13.66 -35.53 -0.24
N PRO A 9 12.37 -35.79 -0.51
CA PRO A 9 11.97 -36.92 -1.34
C PRO A 9 12.65 -36.84 -2.70
N ASP A 10 13.06 -38.00 -3.24
CA ASP A 10 13.85 -38.07 -4.48
C ASP A 10 13.19 -37.33 -5.65
N GLU A 11 11.87 -37.51 -5.84
CA GLU A 11 11.12 -36.84 -6.89
C GLU A 11 11.13 -35.31 -6.72
N VAL A 12 11.06 -34.82 -5.49
CA VAL A 12 11.10 -33.39 -5.17
C VAL A 12 12.49 -32.85 -5.48
N PHE A 13 13.54 -33.55 -5.08
CA PHE A 13 14.91 -33.17 -5.38
C PHE A 13 15.17 -33.11 -6.89
N ALA A 14 14.73 -34.12 -7.65
CA ALA A 14 14.90 -34.17 -9.10
C ALA A 14 14.21 -33.00 -9.80
N ARG A 15 12.99 -32.63 -9.37
CA ARG A 15 12.25 -31.47 -9.89
C ARG A 15 12.93 -30.16 -9.52
N ALA A 16 13.40 -30.01 -8.28
CA ALA A 16 14.12 -28.84 -7.82
C ALA A 16 15.42 -28.64 -8.60
N LYS A 17 16.16 -29.72 -8.89
CA LYS A 17 17.39 -29.68 -9.68
C LYS A 17 17.16 -29.16 -11.11
N LYS A 18 16.11 -29.64 -11.79
CA LYS A 18 15.71 -29.13 -13.12
C LYS A 18 15.40 -27.63 -13.10
N LEU A 19 14.75 -27.16 -12.03
CA LEU A 19 14.47 -25.73 -11.86
C LEU A 19 15.75 -24.91 -11.63
N CYS A 20 16.67 -25.41 -10.80
CA CYS A 20 17.97 -24.79 -10.57
C CYS A 20 18.76 -24.65 -11.87
N GLU A 21 18.80 -25.70 -12.69
CA GLU A 21 19.44 -25.69 -14.01
C GLU A 21 18.79 -24.66 -14.94
N ALA A 22 17.45 -24.69 -15.06
CA ALA A 22 16.72 -23.76 -15.93
C ALA A 22 16.81 -22.29 -15.51
N ARG A 23 17.09 -22.02 -14.23
CA ARG A 23 17.19 -20.66 -13.67
C ARG A 23 18.63 -20.23 -13.39
N GLU A 24 19.61 -21.09 -13.66
CA GLU A 24 21.03 -20.85 -13.37
C GLU A 24 21.29 -20.43 -11.92
N ILE A 25 20.59 -21.06 -10.97
CA ILE A 25 20.75 -20.82 -9.53
C ILE A 25 21.19 -22.08 -8.79
N SER A 26 21.83 -21.90 -7.64
CA SER A 26 22.17 -23.01 -6.76
C SER A 26 20.94 -23.57 -6.03
N MET A 27 21.02 -24.83 -5.57
CA MET A 27 20.00 -25.43 -4.71
C MET A 27 19.83 -24.65 -3.39
N ALA A 28 20.92 -24.09 -2.85
CA ALA A 28 20.88 -23.27 -1.63
C ALA A 28 20.08 -21.98 -1.86
N GLU A 29 20.24 -21.34 -3.03
CA GLU A 29 19.49 -20.15 -3.39
C GLU A 29 18.01 -20.45 -3.60
N LEU A 30 17.68 -21.57 -4.26
CA LEU A 30 16.29 -22.02 -4.40
C LEU A 30 15.65 -22.28 -3.03
N ALA A 31 16.35 -22.99 -2.13
CA ALA A 31 15.86 -23.25 -0.79
C ALA A 31 15.65 -21.96 0.01
N ARG A 32 16.60 -21.02 -0.04
CA ARG A 32 16.48 -19.71 0.61
C ARG A 32 15.23 -18.97 0.14
N ARG A 33 15.05 -18.80 -1.17
CA ARG A 33 13.89 -18.10 -1.75
C ARG A 33 12.58 -18.80 -1.42
N GLY A 34 12.55 -20.12 -1.47
CA GLY A 34 11.36 -20.90 -1.12
C GLY A 34 10.95 -20.71 0.34
N ILE A 35 11.92 -20.74 1.26
CA ILE A 35 11.67 -20.50 2.69
C ILE A 35 11.22 -19.06 2.92
N GLU A 36 11.89 -18.07 2.32
CA GLU A 36 11.50 -16.66 2.42
C GLU A 36 10.07 -16.41 1.91
N TYR A 37 9.71 -17.04 0.79
CA TYR A 37 8.35 -16.97 0.25
C TYR A 37 7.33 -17.56 1.24
N LEU A 38 7.59 -18.74 1.78
CA LEU A 38 6.69 -19.38 2.74
C LEU A 38 6.55 -18.55 4.02
N LEU A 39 7.63 -17.96 4.53
CA LEU A 39 7.57 -17.05 5.67
C LEU A 39 6.77 -15.79 5.32
N ASN A 40 6.94 -15.21 4.13
CA ASN A 40 6.16 -14.04 3.73
C ASN A 40 4.66 -14.33 3.60
N VAL A 41 4.28 -15.55 3.21
CA VAL A 41 2.87 -15.94 3.01
C VAL A 41 2.21 -16.45 4.29
N TYR A 42 2.93 -17.22 5.10
CA TYR A 42 2.35 -17.98 6.20
C TYR A 42 2.93 -17.64 7.57
N ALA A 43 3.95 -16.79 7.68
CA ALA A 43 4.42 -16.41 9.01
C ALA A 43 3.25 -15.78 9.77
N PRO A 44 2.96 -16.24 10.99
CA PRO A 44 2.07 -15.50 11.87
C PRO A 44 2.59 -14.07 11.98
N GLU A 45 1.68 -13.09 12.06
CA GLU A 45 2.04 -11.68 12.14
C GLU A 45 3.26 -11.51 13.07
N PRO A 46 4.33 -10.83 12.60
CA PRO A 46 5.50 -10.63 13.44
C PRO A 46 5.02 -10.09 14.77
N SER A 47 5.33 -10.79 15.86
CA SER A 47 4.93 -10.39 17.21
C SER A 47 5.41 -8.96 17.45
N THR A 48 4.49 -8.00 17.29
CA THR A 48 4.64 -6.59 17.64
C THR A 48 6.01 -5.99 17.30
N ALA A 49 6.43 -6.06 16.03
CA ALA A 49 7.20 -4.93 15.51
C ALA A 49 6.18 -3.80 15.39
N GLY A 50 6.18 -2.93 16.41
CA GLY A 50 5.03 -2.10 16.84
C GLY A 50 4.10 -1.65 15.71
N ASP A 51 2.80 -1.86 15.92
CA ASP A 51 1.71 -1.52 15.02
C ASP A 51 2.10 -0.36 14.11
N TRP A 52 2.27 -0.64 12.82
CA TRP A 52 2.49 0.43 11.87
C TRP A 52 1.30 1.40 11.99
N ARG A 53 1.58 2.63 12.42
CA ARG A 53 0.59 3.70 12.46
C ARG A 53 0.88 4.64 11.31
N PRO A 54 -0.12 4.97 10.48
CA PRO A 54 0.06 6.02 9.49
C PRO A 54 0.47 7.31 10.21
N PRO A 55 1.36 8.13 9.61
CA PRO A 55 1.66 9.44 10.17
C PRO A 55 0.36 10.24 10.29
N ARG A 56 0.23 11.04 11.35
CA ARG A 56 -0.92 11.93 11.52
C ARG A 56 -1.10 12.76 10.24
N PRO A 57 -2.29 12.77 9.61
CA PRO A 57 -2.56 13.60 8.45
C PRO A 57 -2.14 15.05 8.73
N ARG A 58 -1.45 15.66 7.77
CA ARG A 58 -1.14 17.09 7.86
C ARG A 58 -2.42 17.87 7.59
N ASP A 59 -2.67 18.88 8.42
CA ASP A 59 -3.68 19.88 8.12
C ASP A 59 -3.18 20.77 6.99
N LEU A 60 -3.56 20.43 5.76
CA LEU A 60 -3.21 21.19 4.56
C LEU A 60 -4.32 22.17 4.17
N GLY A 61 -5.50 22.06 4.78
CA GLY A 61 -6.71 22.78 4.38
C GLY A 61 -7.03 22.66 2.88
N TRP A 62 -7.95 23.49 2.41
CA TRP A 62 -8.20 23.69 0.99
C TRP A 62 -8.59 25.15 0.77
N LYS A 63 -7.80 25.89 -0.01
CA LYS A 63 -8.05 27.31 -0.36
C LYS A 63 -8.36 28.23 0.84
N GLY A 64 -7.78 27.96 2.02
CA GLY A 64 -8.04 28.74 3.24
C GLY A 64 -9.43 28.54 3.84
N LEU A 65 -10.20 27.55 3.37
CA LEU A 65 -11.52 27.23 3.89
C LEU A 65 -11.43 26.40 5.17
N SER A 66 -12.40 26.63 6.07
CA SER A 66 -12.61 25.75 7.22
C SER A 66 -13.09 24.37 6.77
N HIS A 67 -12.92 23.33 7.59
CA HIS A 67 -13.43 21.99 7.29
C HIS A 67 -14.92 21.97 6.93
N GLU A 68 -15.71 22.82 7.59
CA GLU A 68 -17.15 22.97 7.31
C GLU A 68 -17.40 23.58 5.93
N ALA A 69 -16.67 24.64 5.57
CA ALA A 69 -16.77 25.27 4.27
C ALA A 69 -16.28 24.37 3.13
N ILE A 70 -15.23 23.56 3.38
CA ILE A 70 -14.75 22.53 2.43
C ILE A 70 -15.85 21.50 2.17
N LYS A 71 -16.50 21.01 3.24
CA LYS A 71 -17.59 20.03 3.12
C LYS A 71 -18.77 20.62 2.35
N ALA A 72 -19.17 21.86 2.67
CA ALA A 72 -20.25 22.55 1.97
C ALA A 72 -19.94 22.71 0.48
N GLN A 73 -18.75 23.20 0.13
CA GLN A 73 -18.35 23.39 -1.26
C GLN A 73 -18.23 22.06 -2.03
N ALA A 74 -17.74 20.99 -1.40
CA ALA A 74 -17.65 19.68 -2.04
C ALA A 74 -19.02 19.05 -2.35
N GLN A 75 -20.06 19.48 -1.63
CA GLN A 75 -21.44 19.02 -1.83
C GLN A 75 -22.20 19.86 -2.86
N MET A 76 -21.68 21.04 -3.24
CA MET A 76 -22.29 21.86 -4.27
C MET A 76 -22.13 21.21 -5.65
N THR A 77 -23.22 21.23 -6.40
CA THR A 77 -23.23 20.82 -7.81
C THR A 77 -22.65 21.93 -8.70
N SER A 78 -22.18 21.58 -9.89
CA SER A 78 -21.59 22.55 -10.84
C SER A 78 -22.55 23.68 -11.23
N THR A 79 -23.86 23.40 -11.22
CA THR A 79 -24.91 24.39 -11.49
C THR A 79 -25.02 25.42 -10.35
N GLU A 80 -24.98 24.97 -9.10
CA GLU A 80 -25.03 25.84 -7.91
C GLU A 80 -23.78 26.73 -7.78
N LEU A 81 -22.60 26.19 -8.14
CA LEU A 81 -21.36 26.97 -8.17
C LEU A 81 -21.41 28.10 -9.20
N THR A 82 -22.06 27.86 -10.34
CA THR A 82 -22.18 28.85 -11.42
C THR A 82 -23.16 29.96 -11.05
N HIS A 83 -24.29 29.61 -10.42
CA HIS A 83 -25.29 30.59 -9.98
C HIS A 83 -24.74 31.49 -8.86
N ALA A 84 -23.99 30.92 -7.90
CA ALA A 84 -23.39 31.70 -6.81
C ALA A 84 -22.30 32.68 -7.28
N ALA A 85 -21.60 32.38 -8.39
CA ALA A 85 -20.61 33.28 -8.99
C ALA A 85 -21.24 34.38 -9.87
N ALA A 86 -22.51 34.20 -10.27
CA ALA A 86 -23.22 35.08 -11.17
C ALA A 86 -24.03 36.18 -10.47
N GLU A 87 -24.19 36.13 -9.14
CA GLU A 87 -24.81 37.24 -8.40
C GLU A 87 -23.81 38.39 -8.25
N PRO A 88 -24.01 39.53 -8.94
CA PRO A 88 -23.24 40.72 -8.67
C PRO A 88 -23.69 41.28 -7.31
N ASN A 89 -22.75 41.89 -6.59
CA ASN A 89 -23.00 42.67 -5.39
C ASN A 89 -23.87 43.89 -5.75
N ASP A 90 -25.17 43.69 -5.94
CA ASP A 90 -26.14 44.76 -6.18
C ASP A 90 -26.52 45.38 -4.83
N SER A 91 -25.58 46.16 -4.31
CA SER A 91 -25.82 47.11 -3.22
C SER A 91 -25.20 48.44 -3.62
N SER A 92 -25.77 49.06 -4.65
CA SER A 92 -25.80 50.52 -4.76
C SER A 92 -27.17 50.99 -5.21
N ALA A 93 -28.00 51.45 -4.28
CA ALA A 93 -28.72 52.72 -4.37
C ALA A 93 -29.62 52.92 -3.14
N ASP A 94 -29.49 54.12 -2.57
CA ASP A 94 -30.30 54.84 -1.56
C ASP A 94 -30.18 54.47 -0.07
#